data_AF-A0A4S0JKJ0-F1
#
_entry.id   AF-A0A4S0JKJ0-F1
#
_cell.length_a   1.000
_cell.length_b   1.000
_cell.length_c   1.000
_cell.angle_alpha   90.00
_cell.angle_beta   90.00
_cell.angle_gamma   90.00
#
_symmetry.space_group_name_H-M   'P 1'
#
loop_
_entity.id
_entity.type
_entity.pdbx_description
1 polymer ?
#
loop_
_entity_poly.entity_id
_entity_poly.type
_entity_poly.pdbx_seq_one_letter_code
_entity_poly.pdbx_strand_id
1 'polypeptide(L)'
;KHLGGHALMTNANHIRGSAWINFPRVLCERWSYKNLALMGDAAASAHFSIGSGTKLALESAVALADYVESEPDLEAAFRKYEDARRTEVLKLQSAARNSLEWFEEVERY
;
A
#
# COMPACT_ATOMS: atom_id res chain seq x y z
N LYS A 1 14.81 -9.72 -23.75
CA LYS A 1 16.05 -9.97 -24.54
C LYS A 1 17.22 -10.53 -23.71
N HIS A 2 17.11 -10.68 -22.39
CA HIS A 2 18.27 -10.95 -21.50
C HIS A 2 18.37 -12.39 -20.95
N LEU A 3 17.41 -13.27 -21.22
CA LEU A 3 17.39 -14.63 -20.67
C LEU A 3 17.78 -15.73 -21.68
N GLY A 4 18.32 -15.38 -22.85
CA GLY A 4 18.71 -16.39 -23.86
C GLY A 4 17.57 -17.29 -24.35
N GLY A 5 16.31 -16.88 -24.20
CA GLY A 5 15.13 -17.69 -24.53
C GLY A 5 14.59 -18.54 -23.37
N HIS A 6 15.22 -18.53 -22.20
CA HIS A 6 14.74 -19.24 -21.02
C HIS A 6 13.61 -18.49 -20.31
N ALA A 7 12.66 -19.26 -19.79
CA ALA A 7 11.55 -18.74 -18.97
C ALA A 7 12.02 -18.40 -17.56
N LEU A 8 11.35 -17.46 -16.91
CA LEU A 8 11.53 -17.17 -15.49
C LEU A 8 11.05 -18.36 -14.66
N MET A 9 11.90 -18.84 -13.75
CA MET A 9 11.59 -19.97 -12.86
C MET A 9 11.12 -19.48 -11.49
N THR A 10 10.35 -20.28 -10.77
CA THR A 10 9.95 -20.05 -9.38
C THR A 10 9.90 -21.36 -8.61
N ASN A 11 10.21 -21.33 -7.32
CA ASN A 11 10.10 -22.47 -6.40
C ASN A 11 8.75 -22.51 -5.64
N ALA A 12 7.90 -21.50 -5.83
CA ALA A 12 6.64 -21.37 -5.12
C ALA A 12 5.50 -22.10 -5.87
N ASN A 13 5.38 -23.41 -5.62
CA ASN A 13 4.41 -24.30 -6.28
C ASN A 13 2.92 -23.94 -6.09
N HIS A 14 2.61 -23.04 -5.14
CA HIS A 14 1.24 -22.60 -4.85
C HIS A 14 0.80 -21.37 -5.65
N ILE A 15 1.73 -20.72 -6.38
CA ILE A 15 1.41 -19.53 -7.16
C ILE A 15 0.68 -19.94 -8.44
N ARG A 16 -0.49 -19.34 -8.68
CA ARG A 16 -1.20 -19.44 -9.96
C ARG A 16 -0.78 -18.27 -10.85
N GLY A 17 -0.17 -18.56 -11.99
CA GLY A 17 0.38 -17.54 -12.90
C GLY A 17 1.88 -17.31 -12.69
N SER A 18 2.37 -16.12 -13.02
CA SER A 18 3.78 -15.77 -12.84
C SER A 18 4.06 -15.34 -11.40
N ALA A 19 5.12 -15.88 -10.79
CA ALA A 19 5.66 -15.34 -9.53
C ALA A 19 6.28 -13.95 -9.70
N TRP A 20 6.52 -13.55 -10.95
CA TRP A 20 7.10 -12.28 -11.34
C TRP A 20 5.96 -11.37 -11.80
N ILE A 21 5.71 -10.32 -11.02
CA ILE A 21 4.62 -9.37 -11.26
C ILE A 21 5.14 -7.94 -11.27
N ASN A 22 4.46 -7.07 -12.00
CA ASN A 22 4.56 -5.64 -11.77
C ASN A 22 3.76 -5.32 -10.51
N PHE A 23 4.37 -4.59 -9.58
CA PHE A 23 3.74 -4.29 -8.30
C PHE A 23 2.47 -3.45 -8.51
N PRO A 24 1.27 -3.97 -8.17
CA PRO A 24 0.04 -3.24 -8.38
C PRO A 24 -0.04 -2.06 -7.41
N ARG A 25 -0.19 -0.85 -7.95
CA ARG A 25 -0.40 0.35 -7.15
C ARG A 25 -1.89 0.58 -6.96
N VAL A 26 -2.40 0.31 -5.76
CA VAL A 26 -3.79 0.63 -5.39
C VAL A 26 -3.84 2.02 -4.76
N LEU A 27 -4.80 2.82 -5.22
CA LEU A 27 -5.17 4.12 -4.65
C LEU A 27 -6.68 4.17 -4.55
N CYS A 28 -7.22 3.97 -3.34
CA CYS A 28 -8.65 4.13 -3.13
C CYS A 28 -8.99 5.58 -2.82
N GLU A 29 -9.96 6.15 -3.54
CA GLU A 29 -10.42 7.52 -3.31
C GLU A 29 -11.17 7.65 -2.00
N ARG A 30 -11.94 6.63 -1.59
CA ARG A 30 -12.75 6.62 -0.37
C ARG A 30 -12.45 5.35 0.43
N TRP A 31 -12.11 5.49 1.70
CA TRP A 31 -11.62 4.36 2.49
C TRP A 31 -12.70 3.68 3.31
N SER A 32 -13.95 4.13 3.20
CA SER A 32 -15.05 3.55 3.95
C SER A 32 -16.37 3.56 3.19
N TYR A 33 -17.20 2.56 3.47
CA TYR A 33 -18.57 2.49 2.98
C TYR A 33 -19.46 1.82 4.02
N LYS A 34 -20.45 2.55 4.53
CA LYS A 34 -21.32 2.12 5.63
C LYS A 34 -20.49 1.66 6.83
N ASN A 35 -20.48 0.38 7.13
CA ASN A 35 -19.75 -0.25 8.24
C ASN A 35 -18.45 -0.94 7.79
N LEU A 36 -18.01 -0.72 6.55
CA LEU A 36 -16.78 -1.27 6.00
C LEU A 36 -15.70 -0.19 5.95
N ALA A 37 -14.49 -0.51 6.39
CA ALA A 37 -13.31 0.33 6.28
C ALA A 37 -12.18 -0.44 5.59
N LEU A 38 -11.46 0.25 4.71
CA LEU A 38 -10.22 -0.21 4.08
C LEU A 38 -9.04 0.28 4.90
N MET A 39 -8.02 -0.54 5.04
CA MET A 39 -6.78 -0.21 5.75
C MET A 39 -5.58 -0.87 5.09
N GLY A 40 -4.39 -0.31 5.34
CA GLY A 40 -3.14 -0.78 4.75
C GLY A 40 -3.20 -0.78 3.22
N ASP A 41 -2.65 -1.82 2.59
CA ASP A 41 -2.55 -1.91 1.13
C ASP A 41 -3.90 -1.93 0.40
N ALA A 42 -5.00 -2.27 1.08
CA ALA A 42 -6.34 -2.21 0.51
C ALA A 42 -6.84 -0.77 0.33
N ALA A 43 -6.41 0.15 1.19
CA ALA A 43 -6.70 1.58 1.07
C ALA A 43 -5.71 2.27 0.14
N ALA A 44 -4.42 1.99 0.34
CA ALA A 44 -3.34 2.52 -0.49
C ALA A 44 -2.09 1.65 -0.37
N SER A 45 -1.62 1.10 -1.49
CA SER A 45 -0.43 0.24 -1.49
C SER A 45 0.83 1.05 -1.17
N ALA A 46 1.60 0.59 -0.18
CA ALA A 46 2.94 1.11 0.06
C ALA A 46 3.94 0.40 -0.85
N HIS A 47 4.82 1.15 -1.53
CA HIS A 47 5.84 0.53 -2.36
C HIS A 47 6.83 -0.28 -1.50
N PHE A 48 7.13 -1.50 -1.91
CA PHE A 48 7.93 -2.45 -1.12
C PHE A 48 9.34 -1.94 -0.83
N SER A 49 9.91 -1.06 -1.67
CA SER A 49 11.26 -0.50 -1.45
C SER A 49 11.39 0.33 -0.18
N ILE A 50 10.29 0.82 0.39
CA ILE A 50 10.30 1.56 1.66
C ILE A 50 10.22 0.61 2.87
N GLY A 51 9.78 -0.64 2.68
CA GLY A 51 9.76 -1.65 3.74
C GLY A 51 8.84 -1.32 4.93
N SER A 52 7.82 -0.48 4.76
CA SER A 52 6.98 0.02 5.88
C SER A 52 5.50 -0.36 5.78
N GLY A 53 5.08 -1.14 4.76
CA GLY A 53 3.67 -1.47 4.53
C GLY A 53 2.96 -2.10 5.75
N THR A 54 3.58 -3.13 6.35
CA THR A 54 3.01 -3.79 7.54
C THR A 54 2.92 -2.86 8.75
N LYS A 55 3.95 -2.04 8.98
CA LYS A 55 3.93 -1.06 10.08
C LYS A 55 2.76 -0.10 9.93
N LEU A 56 2.56 0.46 8.73
CA LEU A 56 1.50 1.42 8.44
C LEU A 56 0.11 0.79 8.54
N ALA A 57 -0.02 -0.47 8.13
CA ALA A 57 -1.25 -1.22 8.32
C ALA A 57 -1.59 -1.38 9.81
N LEU A 58 -0.60 -1.67 10.66
CA LEU A 58 -0.80 -1.78 12.10
C LEU A 58 -1.11 -0.42 12.74
N GLU A 59 -0.38 0.65 12.40
CA GLU A 59 -0.66 2.01 12.87
C GLU A 59 -2.07 2.48 12.47
N SER A 60 -2.50 2.11 11.26
CA SER A 60 -3.87 2.32 10.80
C SER A 60 -4.89 1.57 11.63
N ALA A 61 -4.62 0.30 11.96
CA ALA A 61 -5.53 -0.54 12.75
C ALA A 61 -5.73 0.03 14.15
N VAL A 62 -4.64 0.42 14.81
CA VAL A 62 -4.65 1.03 16.15
C VAL A 62 -5.48 2.31 16.13
N ALA A 63 -5.20 3.21 15.19
CA ALA A 63 -5.92 4.48 15.09
C ALA A 63 -7.42 4.29 14.79
N LEU A 64 -7.75 3.36 13.90
CA LEU A 64 -9.14 3.05 13.59
C LEU A 64 -9.88 2.49 14.82
N ALA A 65 -9.24 1.60 15.59
CA ALA A 65 -9.81 1.08 16.82
C ALA A 65 -10.07 2.20 17.85
N ASP A 66 -9.10 3.09 18.04
CA ASP A 66 -9.25 4.24 18.95
C ASP A 66 -10.41 5.15 18.51
N TYR A 67 -10.54 5.43 17.22
CA TYR A 67 -11.60 6.31 16.71
C TYR A 67 -12.99 5.69 16.75
N VAL A 68 -13.10 4.37 16.52
CA VAL A 68 -14.37 3.65 16.68
C VAL A 68 -14.88 3.74 18.12
N GLU A 69 -13.98 3.77 19.12
CA GLU A 69 -14.35 3.92 20.53
C GLU A 69 -14.63 5.39 20.91
N SER A 70 -13.86 6.34 20.36
CA SER A 70 -13.91 7.74 20.80
C SER A 70 -14.97 8.60 20.09
N GLU A 71 -15.32 8.27 18.85
CA GLU A 71 -16.21 9.07 18.02
C GLU A 71 -17.68 8.66 18.20
N PRO A 72 -18.65 9.57 17.97
CA PRO A 72 -20.06 9.31 18.27
C PRO A 72 -20.71 8.23 17.40
N ASP A 73 -20.17 8.00 16.19
CA ASP A 73 -20.63 6.97 15.27
C ASP A 73 -19.51 6.52 14.32
N LEU A 74 -19.76 5.42 13.58
CA LEU A 74 -18.80 4.87 12.62
C LEU A 74 -18.47 5.83 11.47
N GLU A 75 -19.41 6.69 11.06
CA GLU A 75 -19.18 7.64 9.97
C GLU A 75 -18.20 8.74 10.40
N ALA A 76 -18.29 9.21 11.64
CA ALA A 76 -17.35 10.13 12.26
C ALA A 76 -15.97 9.46 12.46
N ALA A 77 -15.94 8.24 12.99
CA ALA A 77 -14.71 7.46 13.16
C ALA A 77 -13.97 7.26 11.83
N PHE A 78 -14.68 6.86 10.78
CA PHE A 78 -14.09 6.59 9.47
C PHE A 78 -13.61 7.86 8.77
N ARG A 79 -14.33 8.98 8.89
CA ARG A 79 -13.86 10.27 8.37
C ARG A 79 -12.57 10.71 9.06
N LYS A 80 -12.53 10.65 10.39
CA LYS A 80 -11.34 10.99 11.16
C LYS A 80 -10.15 10.10 10.84
N TYR A 81 -10.38 8.79 10.71
CA TYR A 81 -9.37 7.83 10.26
C TYR A 81 -8.79 8.20 8.89
N GLU A 82 -9.66 8.43 7.91
CA GLU A 82 -9.27 8.75 6.54
C GLU A 82 -8.48 10.07 6.47
N ASP A 83 -8.95 11.12 7.16
CA ASP A 83 -8.29 12.43 7.18
C ASP A 83 -6.90 12.38 7.83
N ALA A 84 -6.78 11.69 8.98
CA ALA A 84 -5.52 11.57 9.70
C ALA A 84 -4.47 10.79 8.89
N ARG A 85 -4.88 9.71 8.23
CA ARG A 85 -3.95 8.76 7.59
C ARG A 85 -3.66 9.06 6.13
N ARG A 86 -4.55 9.74 5.41
CA ARG A 86 -4.32 10.14 4.01
C ARG A 86 -3.04 10.96 3.84
N THR A 87 -2.75 11.87 4.78
CA THR A 87 -1.53 12.69 4.74
C THR A 87 -0.25 11.86 4.88
N GLU A 88 -0.24 10.87 5.78
CA GLU A 88 0.91 9.98 5.97
C GLU A 88 1.16 9.12 4.73
N VAL A 89 0.08 8.54 4.18
CA VAL A 89 0.14 7.76 2.94
C VAL A 89 0.69 8.58 1.78
N LEU A 90 0.23 9.83 1.60
CA LEU A 90 0.73 10.71 0.53
C LEU A 90 2.23 11.00 0.67
N LYS A 91 2.73 11.21 1.90
CA LYS A 91 4.17 11.41 2.15
C LYS A 91 4.98 10.18 1.75
N LEU A 92 4.52 8.99 2.15
CA LEU A 92 5.16 7.73 1.80
C LEU A 92 5.13 7.46 0.30
N GLN A 93 4.04 7.78 -0.37
CA GLN A 93 3.97 7.66 -1.83
C GLN A 93 4.88 8.65 -2.55
N SER A 94 5.01 9.87 -2.03
CA SER A 94 5.98 10.82 -2.57
C SER A 94 7.41 10.31 -2.39
N ALA A 95 7.74 9.76 -1.22
CA ALA A 95 9.05 9.14 -0.98
C ALA A 95 9.27 7.92 -1.88
N ALA A 96 8.23 7.10 -2.10
CA ALA A 96 8.27 5.95 -3.00
C ALA A 96 8.55 6.38 -4.43
N ARG A 97 7.88 7.44 -4.91
CA ARG A 97 8.07 7.97 -6.26
C ARG A 97 9.49 8.51 -6.46
N ASN A 98 10.01 9.26 -5.50
CA ASN A 98 11.38 9.76 -5.57
C ASN A 98 12.42 8.62 -5.51
N SER A 99 12.12 7.54 -4.77
CA SER A 99 12.95 6.33 -4.75
C SER A 99 12.81 5.50 -6.04
N LEU A 100 11.61 5.45 -6.65
CA LEU A 100 11.37 4.76 -7.91
C LEU A 100 12.08 5.47 -9.07
N GLU A 101 12.05 6.80 -9.15
CA GLU A 101 12.85 7.56 -10.12
C GLU A 101 14.35 7.21 -10.00
N TRP A 102 14.86 7.02 -8.78
CA TRP A 102 16.24 6.59 -8.56
C TRP A 102 16.53 5.15 -9.04
N PHE A 103 15.54 4.24 -8.97
CA PHE A 103 15.67 2.86 -9.45
C PHE A 103 15.31 2.67 -10.93
N GLU A 104 14.56 3.58 -11.53
CA GLU A 104 14.16 3.55 -12.95
C GLU A 104 15.13 4.35 -13.85
N GLU A 105 15.83 5.38 -13.34
CA GLU A 105 16.92 6.11 -14.04
C GLU A 105 18.33 5.49 -13.83
N VAL A 106 18.46 4.16 -13.74
CA VAL A 106 19.78 3.51 -13.59
C VAL A 106 20.66 3.72 -14.83
N GLU A 107 20.10 4.04 -16.01
CA GLU A 107 20.86 4.35 -17.22
C GLU A 107 21.64 5.68 -17.17
N ARG A 108 21.49 6.49 -16.10
CA ARG A 108 22.15 7.80 -16.00
C ARG A 108 23.50 7.81 -15.28
N TYR A 109 24.00 6.64 -14.85
CA TYR A 109 25.36 6.47 -14.31
C TYR A 109 26.05 5.20 -14.84
#